data_AF-A0ABC8D964-F1
#
_entry.id   AF-A0ABC8D964-F1
#
_cell.length_a   1.000
_cell.length_b   1.000
_cell.length_c   1.000
_cell.angle_alpha   90.00
_cell.angle_beta   90.00
_cell.angle_gamma   90.00
#
_symmetry.space_group_name_H-M   'P 1'
#
loop_
_entity.id
_entity.type
_entity.pdbx_description
1 polymer ?
#
loop_
_entity_poly.entity_id
_entity_poly.type
_entity_poly.pdbx_seq_one_letter_code
_entity_poly.pdbx_strand_id
1 'polypeptide(L)'
;MSNWWIMWICYTIQKRGSGIMVLWGEWVDVDRMDPCKYQCAHCDALVGPDSGYLCDRHGGALGKVYICPNCNRPTYFEMSNDRTQIPSPRYGNKIEHLPEEIEKVYTEIRDCMSHQLYTAGVLLARKLLMNIAVDSGAKEGESFVTYVNFLESEGIIPKDGKDWVDAIRQAGNIATHKIPSINQELAEDIVTFLEFLLRIKYEMPGRMARK
;
A
#
# COMPACT_ATOMS: atom_id res chain seq x y z
N MET A 1 -8.99 26.57 1.49
CA MET A 1 -7.63 26.20 1.98
C MET A 1 -7.76 25.49 3.32
N SER A 2 -6.75 24.69 3.70
CA SER A 2 -6.49 24.16 5.06
C SER A 2 -7.66 23.56 5.87
N ASN A 3 -7.79 22.21 5.84
CA ASN A 3 -7.89 21.38 7.07
C ASN A 3 -7.92 19.86 6.78
N TRP A 4 -7.08 19.36 5.86
CA TRP A 4 -6.93 17.92 5.58
C TRP A 4 -5.76 17.25 6.33
N TRP A 5 -4.99 18.00 7.11
CA TRP A 5 -3.77 17.51 7.78
C TRP A 5 -3.99 16.82 9.13
N ILE A 6 -5.17 16.95 9.76
CA ILE A 6 -5.43 16.44 11.12
C ILE A 6 -5.89 14.96 11.14
N MET A 7 -6.41 14.43 10.02
CA MET A 7 -6.93 13.05 9.96
C MET A 7 -5.86 11.96 9.85
N TRP A 8 -4.59 12.29 9.58
CA TRP A 8 -3.56 11.29 9.28
C TRP A 8 -2.84 10.71 10.52
N ILE A 9 -3.04 11.30 11.71
CA ILE A 9 -2.36 10.87 12.95
C ILE A 9 -3.17 9.84 13.77
N CYS A 10 -4.48 9.69 13.53
CA CYS A 10 -5.34 8.85 14.38
C CYS A 10 -5.65 7.43 13.85
N TYR A 11 -5.36 7.10 12.58
CA TYR A 11 -5.94 5.87 11.99
C TYR A 11 -5.28 4.55 12.46
N THR A 12 -4.07 4.57 13.00
CA THR A 12 -3.40 3.37 13.55
C THR A 12 -3.97 2.86 14.89
N ILE A 13 -5.00 3.51 15.46
CA ILE A 13 -5.57 3.16 16.78
C ILE A 13 -7.08 2.85 16.70
N GLN A 14 -7.60 2.34 15.57
CA GLN A 14 -9.04 2.08 15.48
C GLN A 14 -9.47 0.83 14.70
N LYS A 15 -9.27 -0.35 15.30
CA LYS A 15 -10.20 -1.48 15.13
C LYS A 15 -10.66 -2.09 16.46
N ARG A 16 -11.96 -1.88 16.72
CA ARG A 16 -12.89 -2.68 17.55
C ARG A 16 -12.65 -2.66 19.07
N GLY A 17 -13.74 -2.55 19.82
CA GLY A 17 -13.70 -2.32 21.26
C GLY A 17 -13.40 -3.58 22.08
N SER A 18 -12.29 -3.58 22.81
CA SER A 18 -12.19 -4.04 24.21
C SER A 18 -10.76 -3.83 24.75
N GLY A 19 -10.52 -2.66 25.33
CA GLY A 19 -9.23 -2.30 25.93
C GLY A 19 -8.13 -1.94 24.91
N ILE A 20 -7.11 -1.23 25.39
CA ILE A 20 -5.80 -1.23 24.74
C ILE A 20 -5.19 -2.61 25.03
N MET A 21 -4.79 -3.36 24.00
CA MET A 21 -3.98 -4.56 24.21
C MET A 21 -2.59 -4.13 24.70
N VAL A 22 -2.42 -4.15 26.02
CA VAL A 22 -1.14 -3.85 26.67
C VAL A 22 -0.26 -5.10 26.58
N LEU A 23 0.97 -4.92 26.12
CA LEU A 23 2.00 -5.96 26.11
C LEU A 23 2.58 -6.08 27.53
N TRP A 24 2.24 -7.15 28.25
CA TRP A 24 2.59 -7.36 29.67
C TRP A 24 3.93 -8.09 29.88
N GLY A 25 4.95 -7.80 29.06
CA GLY A 25 6.28 -8.42 29.14
C GLY A 25 7.39 -7.38 29.07
N GLU A 26 8.62 -7.82 29.34
CA GLU A 26 9.82 -6.97 29.32
C GLU A 26 10.63 -7.23 28.05
N TRP A 27 11.22 -6.17 27.49
CA TRP A 27 12.15 -6.27 26.35
C TRP A 27 13.54 -6.60 26.86
N VAL A 28 14.06 -7.75 26.46
CA VAL A 28 15.43 -8.19 26.77
C VAL A 28 16.43 -7.61 25.75
N ASP A 29 17.71 -7.57 26.10
CA ASP A 29 18.83 -7.19 25.23
C ASP A 29 18.81 -7.87 23.85
N VAL A 30 19.62 -7.35 22.91
CA VAL A 30 19.77 -7.97 21.58
C VAL A 30 20.31 -9.39 21.72
N ASP A 31 19.48 -10.36 21.37
CA ASP A 31 19.80 -11.78 21.44
C ASP A 31 19.74 -12.43 20.05
N ARG A 32 20.36 -13.60 19.93
CA ARG A 32 20.29 -14.44 18.74
C ARG A 32 19.01 -15.26 18.80
N MET A 33 18.13 -15.05 17.82
CA MET A 33 16.82 -15.68 17.73
C MET A 33 16.73 -16.60 16.51
N ASP A 34 15.70 -17.44 16.47
CA ASP A 34 15.36 -18.22 15.27
C ASP A 34 15.25 -17.31 14.03
N PRO A 35 15.89 -17.66 12.90
CA PRO A 35 15.83 -16.88 11.67
C PRO A 35 14.40 -16.61 11.22
N CYS A 36 13.99 -15.34 11.22
CA CYS A 36 12.62 -14.94 10.90
C CYS A 36 12.52 -14.52 9.44
N LYS A 37 11.99 -15.38 8.57
CA LYS A 37 11.68 -15.00 7.18
C LYS A 37 10.44 -14.11 7.12
N TYR A 38 10.57 -12.92 6.55
CA TYR A 38 9.46 -11.97 6.35
C TYR A 38 9.71 -10.95 5.22
N GLN A 39 8.66 -10.32 4.70
CA GLN A 39 8.75 -9.19 3.76
C GLN A 39 8.75 -7.88 4.55
N CYS A 40 9.83 -7.10 4.43
CA CYS A 40 9.97 -5.85 5.15
C CYS A 40 8.99 -4.79 4.62
N ALA A 41 8.03 -4.39 5.44
CA ALA A 41 7.03 -3.36 5.09
C ALA A 41 7.63 -2.01 4.67
N HIS A 42 8.86 -1.70 5.12
CA HIS A 42 9.51 -0.43 4.82
C HIS A 42 10.16 -0.38 3.42
N CYS A 43 10.74 -1.48 2.95
CA CYS A 43 11.56 -1.53 1.74
C CYS A 43 11.26 -2.68 0.78
N ASP A 44 10.15 -3.41 0.98
CA ASP A 44 9.69 -4.56 0.20
C ASP A 44 10.63 -5.78 0.12
N ALA A 45 11.86 -5.70 0.62
CA ALA A 45 12.82 -6.79 0.62
C ALA A 45 12.35 -7.99 1.47
N LEU A 46 12.47 -9.18 0.90
CA LEU A 46 12.32 -10.45 1.61
C LEU A 46 13.60 -10.73 2.39
N VAL A 47 13.52 -10.73 3.72
CA VAL A 47 14.67 -10.84 4.64
C VAL A 47 14.52 -12.01 5.61
N GLY A 48 15.63 -12.39 6.25
CA GLY A 48 15.70 -13.48 7.23
C GLY A 48 16.69 -13.24 8.38
N PRO A 49 16.57 -12.15 9.16
CA PRO A 49 17.47 -11.88 10.29
C PRO A 49 17.34 -12.94 11.40
N ASP A 50 18.47 -13.25 12.05
CA ASP A 50 18.62 -14.20 13.17
C ASP A 50 18.94 -13.49 14.51
N SER A 51 18.68 -12.18 14.60
CA SER A 51 18.92 -11.38 15.79
C SER A 51 17.92 -10.24 15.95
N GLY A 52 17.72 -9.78 17.19
CA GLY A 52 16.78 -8.74 17.54
C GLY A 52 16.41 -8.75 19.02
N TYR A 53 15.25 -8.20 19.36
CA TYR A 53 14.75 -8.10 20.73
C TYR A 53 13.58 -9.05 20.96
N LEU A 54 13.57 -9.70 22.12
CA LEU A 54 12.48 -10.55 22.58
C LEU A 54 11.69 -9.83 23.68
N CYS A 55 10.37 -9.82 23.56
CA CYS A 55 9.46 -9.53 24.67
C CYS A 55 8.96 -10.87 25.22
N ASP A 56 9.43 -11.24 26.41
CA ASP A 56 9.09 -12.49 27.09
C ASP A 56 8.20 -12.24 28.32
N ARG A 57 7.41 -13.25 28.67
CA ARG A 57 6.84 -13.39 30.01
C ARG A 57 6.86 -14.85 30.45
N HIS A 58 7.66 -15.16 31.47
CA HIS A 58 7.77 -16.50 32.06
C HIS A 58 8.17 -17.61 31.06
N GLY A 59 8.99 -17.31 30.06
CA GLY A 59 9.39 -18.22 28.99
C GLY A 59 8.41 -18.32 27.82
N GLY A 60 7.36 -17.49 27.81
CA GLY A 60 6.46 -17.29 26.68
C GLY A 60 6.79 -16.01 25.92
N ALA A 61 7.26 -16.15 24.68
CA ALA A 61 7.46 -15.03 23.76
C ALA A 61 6.12 -14.35 23.43
N LEU A 62 5.91 -13.12 23.91
CA LEU A 62 4.74 -12.29 23.62
C LEU A 62 4.93 -11.45 22.36
N GLY A 63 6.17 -11.06 22.07
CA GLY A 63 6.51 -10.27 20.89
C GLY A 63 7.99 -10.36 20.52
N LYS A 64 8.31 -10.05 19.27
CA LYS A 64 9.70 -9.99 18.77
C LYS A 64 9.90 -8.74 17.93
N VAL A 65 11.06 -8.08 18.03
CA VAL A 65 11.48 -7.02 17.09
C VAL A 65 12.71 -7.49 16.34
N TYR A 66 12.58 -7.62 15.02
CA TYR A 66 13.71 -7.90 14.12
C TYR A 66 14.13 -6.62 13.41
N ILE A 67 15.44 -6.45 13.20
CA ILE A 67 15.98 -5.34 12.39
C ILE A 67 16.17 -5.83 10.95
N CYS A 68 15.60 -5.12 9.98
CA CYS A 68 15.74 -5.48 8.58
C CYS A 68 17.20 -5.25 8.11
N PRO A 69 17.94 -6.28 7.65
CA PRO A 69 19.34 -6.14 7.23
C PRO A 69 19.51 -5.28 5.96
N ASN A 70 18.44 -5.07 5.18
CA ASN A 70 18.49 -4.28 3.94
C ASN A 70 18.30 -2.77 4.16
N CYS A 71 17.44 -2.37 5.10
CA CYS A 71 17.09 -0.95 5.32
C CYS A 71 17.28 -0.45 6.75
N ASN A 72 17.80 -1.30 7.64
CA ASN A 72 18.08 -1.03 9.06
C ASN A 72 16.87 -0.51 9.87
N ARG A 73 15.64 -0.85 9.45
CA ARG A 73 14.40 -0.47 10.15
C ARG A 73 13.85 -1.64 10.96
N PRO A 74 13.31 -1.40 12.17
CA PRO A 74 12.69 -2.43 12.98
C PRO A 74 11.37 -2.90 12.38
N THR A 75 11.02 -4.15 12.67
CA THR A 75 9.70 -4.74 12.39
C THR A 75 9.28 -5.52 13.63
N TYR A 76 8.15 -5.16 14.21
CA TYR A 76 7.56 -5.84 15.35
C TYR A 76 6.73 -7.03 14.87
N PHE A 77 6.72 -8.11 15.63
CA PHE A 77 5.83 -9.25 15.47
C PHE A 77 5.14 -9.52 16.79
N GLU A 78 3.82 -9.48 16.79
CA GLU A 78 2.98 -9.82 17.93
C GLU A 78 2.72 -11.33 17.92
N MET A 79 3.22 -12.05 18.92
CA MET A 79 3.08 -13.51 18.97
C MET A 79 1.71 -13.95 19.51
N SER A 80 1.05 -13.13 20.33
CA SER A 80 -0.26 -13.43 20.93
C SER A 80 -1.39 -13.51 19.91
N ASN A 81 -1.27 -12.80 18.78
CA ASN A 81 -2.28 -12.75 17.71
C ASN A 81 -1.71 -13.35 16.42
N ASP A 82 -1.51 -14.67 16.42
CA ASP A 82 -1.20 -15.51 15.24
C ASP A 82 0.03 -15.02 14.41
N ARG A 83 1.06 -14.51 15.10
CA ARG A 83 2.28 -13.92 14.51
C ARG A 83 2.00 -12.76 13.55
N THR A 84 1.20 -11.78 13.99
CA THR A 84 0.93 -10.55 13.22
C THR A 84 2.19 -9.68 13.07
N GLN A 85 2.58 -9.35 11.84
CA GLN A 85 3.68 -8.42 11.53
C GLN A 85 3.20 -6.96 11.56
N ILE A 86 3.96 -6.09 12.23
CA ILE A 86 3.67 -4.65 12.34
C ILE A 86 4.95 -3.82 12.03
N PRO A 87 4.94 -2.92 11.03
CA PRO A 87 3.86 -2.72 10.06
C PRO A 87 3.63 -3.93 9.13
N SER A 88 2.40 -4.09 8.66
CA SER A 88 2.03 -5.13 7.69
C SER A 88 2.84 -4.98 6.39
N PRO A 89 3.26 -6.09 5.73
CA PRO A 89 3.84 -6.03 4.39
C PRO A 89 2.95 -5.26 3.41
N ARG A 90 3.56 -4.55 2.46
CA ARG A 90 2.84 -3.80 1.41
C ARG A 90 2.07 -4.73 0.49
N TYR A 91 0.81 -4.38 0.21
CA TYR A 91 -0.05 -5.10 -0.73
C TYR A 91 0.50 -5.01 -2.17
N GLY A 92 0.31 -6.05 -2.97
CA GLY A 92 0.78 -6.09 -4.35
C GLY A 92 2.30 -5.96 -4.50
N ASN A 93 2.78 -5.83 -5.73
CA ASN A 93 4.22 -5.80 -6.00
C ASN A 93 4.77 -4.37 -6.02
N LYS A 94 6.07 -4.21 -5.73
CA LYS A 94 6.77 -3.00 -6.17
C LYS A 94 6.95 -3.08 -7.68
N ILE A 95 6.73 -1.97 -8.37
CA ILE A 95 6.94 -1.81 -9.81
C ILE A 95 8.19 -0.96 -10.03
N GLU A 96 9.05 -1.37 -10.96
CA GLU A 96 10.28 -0.66 -11.28
C GLU A 96 10.07 0.42 -12.36
N HIS A 97 11.02 1.36 -12.46
CA HIS A 97 11.07 2.41 -13.50
C HIS A 97 9.90 3.41 -13.51
N LEU A 98 9.16 3.54 -12.40
CA LEU A 98 8.14 4.58 -12.23
C LEU A 98 8.78 5.99 -12.09
N PRO A 99 8.14 7.04 -12.64
CA PRO A 99 8.43 8.42 -12.24
C PRO A 99 8.16 8.65 -10.75
N GLU A 100 8.95 9.51 -10.10
CA GLU A 100 8.96 9.67 -8.63
C GLU A 100 7.56 9.97 -8.05
N GLU A 101 6.80 10.90 -8.64
CA GLU A 101 5.44 11.25 -8.19
C GLU A 101 4.40 10.14 -8.40
N ILE A 102 4.66 9.23 -9.35
CA ILE A 102 3.83 8.05 -9.61
C ILE A 102 4.21 6.93 -8.62
N GLU A 103 5.50 6.73 -8.34
CA GLU A 103 5.97 5.77 -7.33
C GLU A 103 5.45 6.13 -5.93
N LYS A 104 5.47 7.41 -5.55
CA LYS A 104 4.93 7.91 -4.27
C LYS A 104 3.46 7.54 -4.11
N VAL A 105 2.60 7.95 -5.05
CA VAL A 105 1.15 7.68 -4.97
C VAL A 105 0.84 6.18 -5.05
N TYR A 106 1.56 5.42 -5.88
CA TYR A 106 1.39 3.97 -5.92
C TYR A 106 1.82 3.29 -4.60
N THR A 107 2.88 3.76 -3.95
CA THR A 107 3.31 3.27 -2.63
C THR A 107 2.27 3.59 -1.55
N GLU A 108 1.70 4.80 -1.55
CA GLU A 108 0.60 5.18 -0.65
C GLU A 108 -0.64 4.28 -0.84
N ILE A 109 -0.98 3.90 -2.08
CA ILE A 109 -2.06 2.94 -2.38
C ILE A 109 -1.76 1.58 -1.75
N ARG A 110 -0.55 1.04 -1.97
CA ARG A 110 -0.13 -0.26 -1.40
C ARG A 110 -0.16 -0.24 0.13
N ASP A 111 0.30 0.84 0.76
CA ASP A 111 0.24 1.06 2.21
C ASP A 111 -1.22 1.13 2.71
N CYS A 112 -2.12 1.81 1.98
CA CYS A 112 -3.55 1.84 2.32
C CYS A 112 -4.18 0.44 2.30
N MET A 113 -3.91 -0.35 1.26
CA MET A 113 -4.46 -1.70 1.11
C MET A 113 -4.00 -2.64 2.25
N SER A 114 -2.72 -2.58 2.63
CA SER A 114 -2.16 -3.37 3.76
C SER A 114 -2.81 -3.08 5.12
N HIS A 115 -3.36 -1.88 5.30
CA HIS A 115 -4.08 -1.48 6.51
C HIS A 115 -5.61 -1.58 6.34
N GLN A 116 -6.08 -2.21 5.26
CA GLN A 116 -7.50 -2.41 4.92
C GLN A 116 -8.26 -1.09 4.73
N LEU A 117 -7.58 -0.05 4.22
CA LEU A 117 -8.09 1.30 3.98
C LEU A 117 -8.66 1.43 2.55
N TYR A 118 -9.50 0.47 2.14
CA TYR A 118 -9.95 0.30 0.76
C TYR A 118 -10.51 1.58 0.12
N THR A 119 -11.27 2.38 0.87
CA THR A 119 -11.79 3.67 0.38
C THR A 119 -10.69 4.69 0.11
N ALA A 120 -9.65 4.76 0.94
CA ALA A 120 -8.50 5.64 0.71
C ALA A 120 -7.65 5.16 -0.47
N GLY A 121 -7.41 3.83 -0.56
CA GLY A 121 -6.69 3.21 -1.67
C GLY A 121 -7.34 3.52 -3.03
N VAL A 122 -8.67 3.42 -3.13
CA VAL A 122 -9.40 3.72 -4.38
C VAL A 122 -9.46 5.23 -4.69
N LEU A 123 -9.53 6.11 -3.69
CA LEU A 123 -9.44 7.56 -3.92
C LEU A 123 -8.05 7.95 -4.43
N LEU A 124 -6.99 7.33 -3.90
CA LEU A 124 -5.63 7.49 -4.41
C LEU A 124 -5.45 6.86 -5.80
N ALA A 125 -6.09 5.72 -6.08
CA ALA A 125 -6.12 5.10 -7.42
C ALA A 125 -6.65 6.05 -8.50
N ARG A 126 -7.71 6.81 -8.18
CA ARG A 126 -8.24 7.87 -9.06
C ARG A 126 -7.21 8.98 -9.30
N LYS A 127 -6.51 9.43 -8.25
CA LYS A 127 -5.42 10.42 -8.36
C LYS A 127 -4.26 9.89 -9.21
N LEU A 128 -3.89 8.63 -9.04
CA LEU A 128 -2.82 7.97 -9.81
C LEU A 128 -3.11 7.97 -11.31
N LEU A 129 -4.34 7.64 -11.74
CA LEU A 129 -4.73 7.72 -13.15
C LEU A 129 -4.63 9.14 -13.72
N MET A 130 -5.00 10.15 -12.93
CA MET A 130 -4.85 11.56 -13.33
C MET A 130 -3.37 11.92 -13.50
N ASN A 131 -2.51 11.50 -12.57
CA ASN A 131 -1.06 11.69 -12.67
C ASN A 131 -0.47 11.00 -13.92
N ILE A 132 -0.85 9.75 -14.22
CA ILE A 132 -0.40 9.01 -15.42
C ILE A 132 -0.83 9.73 -16.71
N ALA A 133 -2.04 10.31 -16.73
CA ALA A 133 -2.53 11.06 -17.88
C ALA A 133 -1.74 12.37 -18.08
N VAL A 134 -1.48 13.13 -17.02
CA VAL A 134 -0.66 14.36 -17.08
C VAL A 134 0.78 14.06 -17.48
N ASP A 135 1.40 13.02 -16.91
CA ASP A 135 2.73 12.51 -17.32
C ASP A 135 2.77 12.08 -18.79
N SER A 136 1.63 11.58 -19.31
CA SER A 136 1.47 11.24 -20.73
C SER A 136 1.09 12.42 -21.63
N GLY A 137 1.04 13.66 -21.10
CA GLY A 137 0.81 14.88 -21.88
C GLY A 137 -0.58 15.50 -21.79
N ALA A 138 -1.49 14.98 -20.95
CA ALA A 138 -2.77 15.62 -20.68
C ALA A 138 -2.59 16.95 -19.94
N LYS A 139 -3.49 17.91 -20.17
CA LYS A 139 -3.49 19.20 -19.47
C LYS A 139 -3.95 19.02 -18.01
N GLU A 140 -3.26 19.71 -17.10
CA GLU A 140 -3.68 19.81 -15.70
C GLU A 140 -5.02 20.54 -15.53
N GLY A 141 -5.71 20.30 -14.41
CA GLY A 141 -6.98 20.93 -14.05
C GLY A 141 -8.23 20.38 -14.76
N GLU A 142 -8.05 19.41 -15.66
CA GLU A 142 -9.15 18.75 -16.39
C GLU A 142 -10.00 17.80 -15.53
N SER A 143 -11.14 17.37 -16.06
CA SER A 143 -12.02 16.41 -15.38
C SER A 143 -11.43 14.99 -15.40
N PHE A 144 -11.79 14.15 -14.41
CA PHE A 144 -11.38 12.73 -14.40
C PHE A 144 -11.79 11.99 -15.67
N VAL A 145 -12.97 12.29 -16.23
CA VAL A 145 -13.45 11.70 -17.48
C VAL A 145 -12.60 12.17 -18.66
N THR A 146 -12.12 13.41 -18.67
CA THR A 146 -11.19 13.91 -19.68
C THR A 146 -9.89 13.10 -19.67
N TYR A 147 -9.29 12.88 -18.49
CA TYR A 147 -8.04 12.10 -18.35
C TYR A 147 -8.21 10.64 -18.77
N VAL A 148 -9.32 10.02 -18.39
CA VAL A 148 -9.68 8.65 -18.80
C VAL A 148 -9.80 8.54 -20.32
N ASN A 149 -10.55 9.45 -20.95
CA ASN A 149 -10.75 9.43 -22.40
C ASN A 149 -9.42 9.67 -23.14
N PHE A 150 -8.54 10.50 -22.59
CA PHE A 150 -7.18 10.70 -23.10
C PHE A 150 -6.34 9.41 -23.02
N LEU A 151 -6.35 8.71 -21.89
CA LEU A 151 -5.65 7.43 -21.73
C LEU A 151 -6.20 6.33 -22.66
N GLU A 152 -7.50 6.33 -22.98
CA GLU A 152 -8.10 5.46 -24.01
C GLU A 152 -7.65 5.86 -25.42
N SER A 153 -7.64 7.16 -25.76
CA SER A 153 -7.26 7.64 -27.10
C SER A 153 -5.77 7.42 -27.42
N GLU A 154 -4.90 7.57 -26.42
CA GLU A 154 -3.46 7.26 -26.53
C GLU A 154 -3.18 5.74 -26.51
N GLY A 155 -4.21 4.89 -26.35
CA GLY A 155 -4.06 3.43 -26.30
C GLY A 155 -3.33 2.90 -25.06
N ILE A 156 -3.18 3.72 -24.02
CA ILE A 156 -2.55 3.35 -22.75
C ILE A 156 -3.50 2.45 -21.94
N ILE A 157 -4.80 2.77 -21.95
CA ILE A 157 -5.86 1.86 -21.48
C ILE A 157 -6.37 1.06 -22.71
N PRO A 158 -6.40 -0.29 -22.65
CA PRO A 158 -6.99 -1.09 -23.73
C PRO A 158 -8.45 -0.74 -23.98
N LYS A 159 -8.92 -0.88 -25.23
CA LYS A 159 -10.31 -0.56 -25.62
C LYS A 159 -11.37 -1.37 -24.85
N ASP A 160 -11.01 -2.58 -24.43
CA ASP A 160 -11.85 -3.47 -23.62
C ASP A 160 -11.77 -3.14 -22.11
N GLY A 161 -10.96 -2.16 -21.70
CA GLY A 161 -10.79 -1.69 -20.33
C GLY A 161 -11.89 -0.77 -19.81
N LYS A 162 -13.03 -0.65 -20.52
CA LYS A 162 -14.12 0.27 -20.15
C LYS A 162 -14.80 -0.08 -18.83
N ASP A 163 -14.98 -1.37 -18.57
CA ASP A 163 -15.58 -1.85 -17.32
C ASP A 163 -14.73 -1.45 -16.10
N TRP A 164 -13.40 -1.44 -16.25
CA TRP A 164 -12.44 -1.02 -15.24
C TRP A 164 -12.47 0.48 -14.98
N VAL A 165 -12.49 1.27 -16.05
CA VAL A 165 -12.69 2.72 -16.01
C VAL A 165 -13.99 3.06 -15.28
N ASP A 166 -15.08 2.35 -15.60
CA ASP A 166 -16.38 2.57 -14.99
C ASP A 166 -16.44 2.08 -13.54
N ALA A 167 -15.76 0.99 -13.19
CA ALA A 167 -15.57 0.58 -11.80
C ALA A 167 -14.89 1.67 -10.97
N ILE A 168 -13.80 2.28 -11.46
CA ILE A 168 -13.10 3.37 -10.75
C ILE A 168 -13.96 4.64 -10.69
N ARG A 169 -14.69 4.96 -11.77
CA ARG A 169 -15.64 6.08 -11.82
C ARG A 169 -16.77 5.93 -10.80
N GLN A 170 -17.37 4.74 -10.73
CA GLN A 170 -18.43 4.41 -9.78
C GLN A 170 -17.89 4.38 -8.35
N ALA A 171 -16.77 3.70 -8.09
CA ALA A 171 -16.16 3.61 -6.76
C ALA A 171 -15.76 4.99 -6.21
N GLY A 172 -15.19 5.88 -7.05
CA GLY A 172 -14.90 7.26 -6.65
C GLY A 172 -16.15 8.09 -6.31
N ASN A 173 -17.27 7.84 -7.00
CA ASN A 173 -18.56 8.46 -6.68
C ASN A 173 -19.18 7.89 -5.39
N ILE A 174 -19.10 6.57 -5.17
CA ILE A 174 -19.54 5.89 -3.94
C ILE A 174 -18.75 6.39 -2.73
N ALA A 175 -17.42 6.53 -2.87
CA ALA A 175 -16.52 7.05 -1.83
C ALA A 175 -16.78 8.51 -1.45
N THR A 176 -17.49 9.29 -2.27
CA THR A 176 -17.80 10.71 -2.02
C THR A 176 -19.28 10.96 -1.71
N HIS A 177 -20.20 10.17 -2.26
CA HIS A 177 -21.64 10.31 -2.02
C HIS A 177 -22.38 8.96 -1.94
N LYS A 178 -23.04 8.78 -0.79
CA LYS A 178 -23.81 7.60 -0.33
C LYS A 178 -22.96 6.41 0.13
N ILE A 179 -22.80 6.36 1.45
CA ILE A 179 -23.01 5.23 2.36
C ILE A 179 -22.19 3.93 2.15
N PRO A 180 -22.48 2.99 1.21
CA PRO A 180 -21.75 1.72 1.18
C PRO A 180 -20.23 1.90 1.08
N SER A 181 -19.52 1.39 2.09
CA SER A 181 -18.06 1.30 2.07
C SER A 181 -17.61 0.47 0.87
N ILE A 182 -16.59 0.95 0.14
CA ILE A 182 -15.91 0.14 -0.87
C ILE A 182 -15.49 -1.19 -0.23
N ASN A 183 -15.93 -2.31 -0.82
CA ASN A 183 -15.56 -3.64 -0.35
C ASN A 183 -14.11 -3.97 -0.74
N GLN A 184 -13.57 -5.01 -0.12
CA GLN A 184 -12.18 -5.44 -0.35
C GLN A 184 -11.95 -5.83 -1.81
N GLU A 185 -12.80 -6.70 -2.35
CA GLU A 185 -12.74 -7.24 -3.71
C GLU A 185 -12.60 -6.14 -4.77
N LEU A 186 -13.49 -5.14 -4.79
CA LEU A 186 -13.42 -4.02 -5.73
C LEU A 186 -12.13 -3.19 -5.60
N ALA A 187 -11.58 -3.05 -4.39
CA ALA A 187 -10.34 -2.33 -4.18
C ALA A 187 -9.10 -3.14 -4.62
N GLU A 188 -9.09 -4.45 -4.38
CA GLU A 188 -8.06 -5.38 -4.84
C GLU A 188 -8.04 -5.46 -6.37
N ASP A 189 -9.21 -5.55 -6.99
CA ASP A 189 -9.44 -5.48 -8.43
C ASP A 189 -8.88 -4.17 -9.02
N ILE A 190 -9.27 -3.01 -8.49
CA ILE A 190 -8.79 -1.70 -8.95
C ILE A 190 -7.26 -1.56 -8.84
N VAL A 191 -6.67 -2.03 -7.73
CA VAL A 191 -5.20 -1.95 -7.54
C VAL A 191 -4.46 -2.93 -8.45
N THR A 192 -5.04 -4.09 -8.75
CA THR A 192 -4.49 -5.05 -9.71
C THR A 192 -4.49 -4.49 -11.13
N PHE A 193 -5.57 -3.82 -11.55
CA PHE A 193 -5.63 -3.11 -12.83
C PHE A 193 -4.57 -2.00 -12.93
N LEU A 194 -4.37 -1.23 -11.85
CA LEU A 194 -3.32 -0.20 -11.80
C LEU A 194 -1.91 -0.80 -11.87
N GLU A 195 -1.65 -1.92 -11.19
CA GLU A 195 -0.36 -2.60 -11.29
C GLU A 195 -0.06 -3.01 -12.74
N PHE A 196 -1.03 -3.59 -13.44
CA PHE A 196 -0.92 -3.93 -14.86
C PHE A 196 -0.64 -2.71 -15.74
N LEU A 197 -1.39 -1.61 -15.55
CA LEU A 197 -1.24 -0.37 -16.32
C LEU A 197 0.17 0.24 -16.14
N LEU A 198 0.62 0.34 -14.89
CA LEU A 198 1.94 0.87 -14.54
C LEU A 198 3.08 0.00 -15.10
N ARG A 199 2.94 -1.33 -15.05
CA ARG A 199 3.93 -2.25 -15.64
C ARG A 199 4.07 -2.06 -17.15
N ILE A 200 2.96 -1.94 -17.88
CA ILE A 200 2.98 -1.73 -19.34
C ILE A 200 3.52 -0.35 -19.72
N LYS A 201 3.08 0.71 -19.02
CA LYS A 201 3.46 2.09 -19.35
C LYS A 201 4.90 2.44 -18.97
N TYR A 202 5.43 1.89 -17.87
CA TYR A 202 6.72 2.30 -17.30
C TYR A 202 7.71 1.14 -17.13
N GLU A 203 7.33 0.06 -16.45
CA GLU A 203 8.28 -1.02 -16.10
C GLU A 203 8.87 -1.71 -17.34
N MET A 204 8.02 -2.12 -18.28
CA MET A 204 8.46 -2.86 -19.48
C MET A 204 9.28 -1.98 -20.42
N PRO A 205 8.88 -0.73 -20.77
CA PRO A 205 9.74 0.20 -21.52
C PRO A 205 11.06 0.49 -20.81
N GLY A 206 11.03 0.73 -19.48
CA GLY A 206 12.23 1.00 -18.68
C GLY A 206 13.24 -0.14 -18.66
N ARG A 207 12.76 -1.39 -18.60
CA ARG A 207 13.61 -2.60 -18.74
C ARG A 207 14.15 -2.78 -20.16
N MET A 208 13.36 -2.48 -21.20
CA MET A 208 13.80 -2.61 -22.59
C MET A 208 14.80 -1.53 -23.02
N ALA A 209 14.70 -0.31 -22.47
CA ALA A 209 15.63 0.79 -22.72
C ALA A 209 17.03 0.58 -22.09
N ARG A 210 17.22 -0.50 -21.32
CA ARG A 210 18.46 -0.81 -20.59
C ARG A 210 19.39 -1.79 -21.34
N LYS A 211 19.34 -1.76 -22.69
CA LYS A 211 20.19 -2.53 -23.61
C LYS A 211 21.30 -1.68 -24.20
#